data_AF-A0A1W6K069-F1
#
_entry.id   AF-A0A1W6K069-F1
#
_cell.length_a   1.000
_cell.length_b   1.000
_cell.length_c   1.000
_cell.angle_alpha   90.00
_cell.angle_beta   90.00
_cell.angle_gamma   90.00
#
_symmetry.space_group_name_H-M   'P 1'
#
loop_
_entity.id
_entity.type
_entity.pdbx_description
1 polymer ?
#
loop_
_entity_poly.entity_id
_entity_poly.type
_entity_poly.pdbx_seq_one_letter_code
_entity_poly.pdbx_strand_id
1 'polypeptide(L)'
;MQCPYCGSTNLLWDIKNGTVICRDCASVIDSMYDYERYNNNEIVIDFNKLTINQNTKEFLSILDNIRYKNKYKIDLSNKNKYLTEDGIYALQLLNMDTSVRKIYDELTKYGYFSGKKIKTRVAISFYLSGYRGNKMRNILRKLHINEKYFKKITYKIPRNIKYRKIELTK
;
A
#
# COMPACT_ATOMS: atom_id res chain seq x y z
N MET A 1 -26.78 -22.35 -14.54
CA MET A 1 -26.39 -20.96 -14.19
C MET A 1 -25.37 -20.50 -15.22
N GLN A 2 -25.50 -19.28 -15.76
CA GLN A 2 -24.60 -18.72 -16.78
C GLN A 2 -23.98 -17.42 -16.27
N CYS A 3 -22.78 -17.11 -16.74
CA CYS A 3 -22.13 -15.84 -16.44
C CYS A 3 -22.92 -14.68 -17.08
N PRO A 4 -23.35 -13.66 -16.31
CA PRO A 4 -24.11 -12.54 -16.86
C PRO A 4 -23.29 -11.62 -17.77
N TYR A 5 -21.95 -11.73 -17.73
CA TYR A 5 -21.05 -10.86 -18.48
C TYR A 5 -20.63 -11.45 -19.83
N CYS A 6 -20.37 -12.76 -19.90
CA CYS A 6 -19.89 -13.41 -21.12
C CYS A 6 -20.77 -14.57 -21.61
N GLY A 7 -21.86 -14.88 -20.91
CA GLY A 7 -22.78 -15.97 -21.25
C GLY A 7 -22.23 -17.38 -21.01
N SER A 8 -20.97 -17.52 -20.59
CA SER A 8 -20.35 -18.83 -20.36
C SER A 8 -21.02 -19.61 -19.24
N THR A 9 -21.13 -20.93 -19.42
CA THR A 9 -21.56 -21.90 -18.41
C THR A 9 -20.39 -22.42 -17.56
N ASN A 10 -19.15 -22.04 -17.86
CA ASN A 10 -17.94 -22.53 -17.22
C ASN A 10 -17.68 -21.80 -15.89
N LEU A 11 -18.42 -22.19 -14.86
CA LEU A 11 -18.37 -21.57 -13.53
C LEU A 11 -17.59 -22.45 -12.55
N LEU A 12 -16.69 -21.83 -11.81
CA LEU A 12 -15.89 -22.45 -10.76
C LEU A 12 -16.30 -21.88 -9.40
N TRP A 13 -16.53 -22.76 -8.45
CA TRP A 13 -16.66 -22.34 -7.06
C TRP A 13 -15.29 -22.29 -6.39
N ASP A 14 -14.88 -21.10 -5.95
CA ASP A 14 -13.72 -20.91 -5.10
C ASP A 14 -14.14 -21.10 -3.64
N ILE A 15 -13.96 -22.32 -3.15
CA ILE A 15 -14.30 -22.73 -1.78
C ILE A 15 -13.53 -21.89 -0.74
N LYS A 16 -12.30 -21.46 -1.07
CA LYS A 16 -11.45 -20.72 -0.13
C LYS A 16 -11.97 -19.32 0.12
N ASN A 17 -12.49 -18.68 -0.91
CA ASN A 17 -13.02 -17.32 -0.84
C ASN A 17 -14.56 -17.29 -0.74
N GLY A 18 -15.23 -18.43 -0.91
CA GLY A 18 -16.69 -18.55 -0.89
C GLY A 18 -17.37 -17.81 -2.03
N THR A 19 -16.71 -17.73 -3.19
CA THR A 19 -17.17 -16.99 -4.36
C THR A 19 -17.33 -17.91 -5.57
N VAL A 20 -18.35 -17.64 -6.39
CA VAL A 20 -18.53 -18.31 -7.69
C VAL A 20 -17.93 -17.42 -8.77
N ILE A 21 -17.01 -17.96 -9.55
CA ILE A 21 -16.21 -17.22 -10.53
C ILE A 21 -16.39 -17.86 -11.91
N CYS A 22 -16.53 -17.06 -12.97
CA CYS A 22 -16.47 -17.54 -14.34
C CYS A 22 -15.01 -17.79 -14.76
N ARG A 23 -14.70 -18.98 -15.30
CA ARG A 23 -13.34 -19.29 -15.75
C ARG A 23 -12.92 -18.56 -17.02
N ASP A 24 -13.88 -18.22 -17.87
CA ASP A 24 -13.58 -17.69 -19.21
C ASP A 24 -13.34 -16.18 -19.18
N CYS A 25 -14.12 -15.43 -18.38
CA CYS A 25 -13.97 -13.98 -18.24
C CYS A 25 -13.47 -13.52 -16.87
N ALA A 26 -13.16 -14.46 -15.97
CA ALA A 26 -12.68 -14.22 -14.60
C ALA A 26 -13.60 -13.37 -13.72
N SER A 27 -14.87 -13.18 -14.09
CA SER A 27 -15.83 -12.38 -13.32
C SER A 27 -16.36 -13.17 -12.12
N VAL A 28 -16.44 -12.51 -10.96
CA VAL A 28 -17.15 -13.03 -9.78
C VAL A 28 -18.65 -12.85 -10.02
N ILE A 29 -19.39 -13.94 -9.99
CA ILE A 29 -20.83 -13.98 -10.27
C ILE A 29 -21.63 -13.86 -8.98
N ASP A 30 -21.17 -14.51 -7.91
CA ASP A 30 -21.89 -14.54 -6.65
C ASP A 30 -20.91 -14.77 -5.48
N SER A 31 -21.29 -14.31 -4.29
CA SER A 31 -20.53 -14.49 -3.06
C SER A 31 -21.45 -14.97 -1.95
N MET A 32 -21.21 -16.17 -1.43
CA MET A 32 -22.09 -16.80 -0.43
C MET A 32 -21.88 -16.26 1.00
N TYR A 33 -20.84 -15.47 1.23
CA TYR A 33 -20.56 -14.88 2.54
C TYR A 33 -20.53 -13.36 2.46
N ASP A 34 -21.41 -12.70 3.23
CA ASP A 34 -21.32 -11.26 3.52
C ASP A 34 -20.13 -11.00 4.47
N TYR A 35 -18.93 -10.90 3.90
CA TYR A 35 -17.78 -10.43 4.65
C TYR A 35 -17.72 -8.90 4.62
N GLU A 36 -18.46 -8.24 5.51
CA GLU A 36 -18.16 -6.87 5.97
C GLU A 36 -16.84 -6.79 6.81
N ARG A 37 -15.97 -7.80 6.74
CA ARG A 37 -14.70 -7.84 7.48
C ARG A 37 -13.52 -8.04 6.55
N TYR A 38 -12.87 -6.91 6.24
CA TYR A 38 -11.42 -6.78 6.01
C TYR A 38 -10.73 -7.94 5.28
N ASN A 39 -10.93 -8.05 3.96
CA ASN A 39 -9.93 -8.69 3.10
C ASN A 39 -8.85 -7.66 2.74
N ASN A 40 -7.88 -7.49 3.65
CA ASN A 40 -6.62 -6.76 3.43
C ASN A 40 -5.53 -7.65 2.80
N ASN A 41 -5.91 -8.73 2.12
CA ASN A 41 -4.95 -9.52 1.37
C ASN A 41 -4.69 -8.79 0.05
N GLU A 42 -3.70 -7.89 0.06
CA GLU A 42 -3.06 -7.43 -1.17
C GLU A 42 -2.62 -8.68 -1.94
N ILE A 43 -3.25 -8.94 -3.09
CA ILE A 43 -2.77 -9.96 -4.03
C ILE A 43 -1.44 -9.44 -4.55
N VAL A 44 -0.34 -9.95 -4.00
CA VAL A 44 1.01 -9.67 -4.51
C VAL A 44 1.20 -10.54 -5.74
N ILE A 45 0.91 -9.99 -6.92
CA ILE A 45 1.22 -10.64 -8.19
C ILE A 45 2.73 -10.48 -8.42
N ASP A 46 3.47 -11.57 -8.29
CA ASP A 46 4.91 -11.61 -8.56
C ASP A 46 5.15 -11.70 -10.08
N PHE A 47 5.21 -10.53 -10.73
CA PHE A 47 5.43 -10.42 -12.18
C PHE A 47 6.79 -10.92 -12.65
N ASN A 48 7.74 -11.24 -11.76
CA ASN A 48 9.01 -11.88 -12.17
C ASN A 48 8.81 -13.29 -12.72
N LYS A 49 7.67 -13.94 -12.42
CA LYS A 49 7.29 -15.25 -12.98
C LYS A 49 6.38 -15.15 -14.19
N LEU A 50 5.93 -13.96 -14.57
CA LEU A 50 5.04 -13.77 -15.70
C LEU A 50 5.88 -13.36 -16.91
N THR A 51 6.03 -14.28 -17.85
CA THR A 51 6.48 -13.97 -19.21
C THR A 51 5.42 -13.12 -19.90
N ILE A 52 5.59 -11.80 -19.84
CA ILE A 52 4.68 -10.84 -20.46
C ILE A 52 4.88 -10.89 -21.97
N ASN A 53 3.82 -11.25 -22.71
CA ASN A 53 3.80 -11.27 -24.17
C ASN A 53 4.05 -9.87 -24.75
N GLN A 54 4.65 -9.80 -25.94
CA GLN A 54 5.03 -8.55 -26.62
C GLN A 54 3.84 -7.57 -26.74
N ASN A 55 2.67 -8.09 -27.11
CA ASN A 55 1.43 -7.31 -27.28
C ASN A 55 0.96 -6.68 -25.97
N THR A 56 1.24 -7.32 -24.83
CA THR A 56 0.89 -6.80 -23.50
C THR A 56 1.82 -5.65 -23.09
N LYS A 57 3.09 -5.67 -23.52
CA LYS A 57 4.02 -4.54 -23.33
C LYS A 57 3.61 -3.33 -24.16
N GLU A 58 3.21 -3.53 -25.40
CA GLU A 58 2.66 -2.46 -26.24
C GLU A 58 1.41 -1.86 -25.60
N PHE A 59 0.48 -2.68 -25.11
CA PHE A 59 -0.72 -2.19 -24.41
C PHE A 59 -0.38 -1.37 -23.15
N LEU A 60 0.56 -1.83 -22.32
CA LEU A 60 1.03 -1.09 -21.15
C LEU A 60 1.70 0.24 -21.53
N SER A 61 2.46 0.28 -22.63
CA SER A 61 3.09 1.50 -23.14
C SER A 61 2.06 2.52 -23.67
N ILE A 62 0.95 2.04 -24.25
CA ILE A 62 -0.17 2.88 -24.68
C ILE A 62 -0.89 3.47 -23.45
N LEU A 63 -1.03 2.70 -22.37
CA LEU A 63 -1.61 3.19 -21.11
C LEU A 63 -0.77 4.31 -20.46
N ASP A 64 0.55 4.31 -20.65
CA ASP A 64 1.41 5.38 -20.15
C ASP A 64 1.21 6.72 -20.87
N ASN A 65 0.71 6.70 -22.11
CA ASN A 65 0.43 7.88 -22.94
C ASN A 65 -0.97 8.47 -22.72
N ILE A 66 -1.81 7.87 -21.88
CA ILE A 66 -3.15 8.40 -21.59
C ILE A 66 -3.03 9.61 -20.64
N ARG A 67 -3.34 10.79 -21.20
CA ARG A 67 -3.24 12.13 -20.59
C ARG A 67 -4.10 12.34 -19.32
N TYR A 68 -5.02 11.42 -19.03
CA TYR A 68 -5.87 11.41 -17.83
C TYR A 68 -5.43 10.29 -16.88
N LYS A 69 -4.25 10.46 -16.26
CA LYS A 69 -3.75 9.57 -15.21
C LYS A 69 -4.57 9.78 -13.94
N ASN A 70 -5.64 8.98 -13.77
CA ASN A 70 -6.42 8.95 -12.55
C ASN A 70 -5.55 8.48 -11.37
N LYS A 71 -5.27 9.40 -10.42
CA LYS A 71 -4.97 9.18 -8.98
C LYS A 71 -3.69 8.39 -8.59
N TYR A 72 -3.07 7.65 -9.49
CA TYR A 72 -1.92 6.78 -9.19
C TYR A 72 -0.79 7.00 -10.19
N LYS A 73 0.44 7.12 -9.68
CA LYS A 73 1.67 7.26 -10.47
C LYS A 73 2.54 6.01 -10.27
N ILE A 74 3.20 5.60 -11.34
CA ILE A 74 4.14 4.46 -11.33
C ILE A 74 5.50 5.00 -10.87
N ASP A 75 6.03 4.45 -9.79
CA ASP A 75 7.40 4.74 -9.37
C ASP A 75 8.37 3.88 -10.21
N LEU A 76 9.02 4.52 -11.18
CA LEU A 76 9.96 3.86 -12.10
C LEU A 76 11.22 3.32 -11.39
N SER A 77 11.56 3.84 -10.21
CA SER A 77 12.72 3.37 -9.42
C SER A 77 12.41 2.07 -8.68
N ASN A 78 11.15 1.86 -8.32
CA ASN A 78 10.61 0.67 -7.68
C ASN A 78 9.55 0.08 -8.60
N LYS A 79 10.02 -0.53 -9.71
CA LYS A 79 9.27 -0.96 -10.92
C LYS A 79 7.92 -1.67 -10.73
N ASN A 80 7.51 -2.03 -9.51
CA ASN A 80 6.34 -2.84 -9.21
C ASN A 80 5.38 -2.23 -8.16
N LYS A 81 5.41 -0.91 -7.86
CA LYS A 81 4.49 -0.31 -6.88
C LYS A 81 3.75 0.91 -7.39
N TYR A 82 2.43 0.77 -7.60
CA TYR A 82 1.55 1.91 -7.80
C TYR A 82 1.48 2.72 -6.50
N LEU A 83 1.98 3.95 -6.56
CA LEU A 83 1.93 4.88 -5.44
C LEU A 83 0.89 5.95 -5.74
N THR A 84 0.01 6.21 -4.78
CA THR A 84 -0.82 7.42 -4.78
C THR A 84 0.08 8.65 -4.80
N GLU A 85 -0.42 9.79 -5.26
CA GLU A 85 0.32 11.07 -5.18
C GLU A 85 0.76 11.39 -3.74
N ASP A 86 -0.12 11.16 -2.75
CA ASP A 86 0.19 11.18 -1.31
C ASP A 86 1.40 10.32 -0.93
N GLY A 87 1.58 9.19 -1.62
CA GLY A 87 2.62 8.22 -1.35
C GLY A 87 3.98 8.68 -1.87
N ILE A 88 4.00 9.25 -3.07
CA ILE A 88 5.20 9.89 -3.64
C ILE A 88 5.61 11.06 -2.76
N TYR A 89 4.66 11.91 -2.38
CA TYR A 89 4.95 13.05 -1.52
C TYR A 89 5.47 12.61 -0.14
N ALA A 90 4.92 11.55 0.44
CA ALA A 90 5.43 10.97 1.69
C ALA A 90 6.89 10.47 1.55
N LEU A 91 7.23 9.84 0.43
CA LEU A 91 8.60 9.40 0.15
C LEU A 91 9.57 10.58 -0.08
N GLN A 92 9.11 11.67 -0.70
CA GLN A 92 9.90 12.88 -0.82
C GLN A 92 10.16 13.52 0.55
N LEU A 93 9.16 13.54 1.45
CA LEU A 93 9.33 14.03 2.81
C LEU A 93 10.37 13.23 3.61
N LEU A 94 10.44 11.91 3.41
CA LEU A 94 11.46 11.06 4.06
C LEU A 94 12.89 11.51 3.74
N ASN A 95 13.14 12.04 2.54
CA ASN A 95 14.46 12.47 2.12
C ASN A 95 14.91 13.81 2.75
N MET A 96 14.03 14.49 3.50
CA MET A 96 14.39 15.74 4.18
C MET A 96 15.30 15.55 5.38
N ASP A 97 15.24 14.38 6.03
CA ASP A 97 15.97 14.10 7.27
C ASP A 97 16.54 12.67 7.25
N THR A 98 17.87 12.58 7.33
CA THR A 98 18.60 11.31 7.30
C THR A 98 18.28 10.42 8.50
N SER A 99 18.00 11.01 9.67
CA SER A 99 17.62 10.27 10.88
C SER A 99 16.26 9.59 10.71
N VAL A 100 15.30 10.29 10.09
CA VAL A 100 13.96 9.78 9.80
C VAL A 100 14.05 8.63 8.80
N ARG A 101 14.88 8.78 7.77
CA ARG A 101 15.09 7.74 6.76
C ARG A 101 15.70 6.47 7.35
N LYS A 102 16.75 6.59 8.19
CA LYS A 102 17.33 5.44 8.90
C LYS A 102 16.29 4.69 9.73
N ILE A 103 15.47 5.42 10.51
CA ILE A 103 14.39 4.83 11.31
C ILE A 103 13.36 4.14 10.41
N TYR A 104 13.00 4.74 9.28
CA TYR A 104 12.07 4.15 8.33
C TYR A 104 12.59 2.82 7.77
N ASP A 105 13.85 2.80 7.34
CA ASP A 105 14.49 1.63 6.73
C ASP A 105 14.61 0.49 7.74
N GLU A 106 15.01 0.77 8.97
CA GLU A 106 15.05 -0.22 10.05
C GLU A 106 13.68 -0.81 10.35
N LEU A 107 12.67 0.02 10.57
CA LEU A 107 11.32 -0.44 10.89
C LEU A 107 10.70 -1.23 9.73
N THR A 108 11.07 -0.91 8.51
CA THR A 108 10.69 -1.68 7.32
C THR A 108 11.37 -3.04 7.33
N LYS A 109 12.67 -3.12 7.63
CA LYS A 109 13.43 -4.38 7.74
C LYS A 109 12.87 -5.32 8.80
N TYR A 110 12.44 -4.78 9.95
CA TYR A 110 11.82 -5.57 11.02
C TYR A 110 10.33 -5.89 10.78
N GLY A 111 9.75 -5.47 9.64
CA GLY A 111 8.35 -5.75 9.31
C GLY A 111 7.32 -4.95 10.14
N TYR A 112 7.74 -3.97 10.95
CA TYR A 112 6.85 -3.19 11.83
C TYR A 112 5.75 -2.42 11.07
N PHE A 113 6.07 -2.06 9.82
CA PHE A 113 5.17 -1.33 8.95
C PHE A 113 4.23 -2.19 8.11
N SER A 114 4.23 -3.51 8.31
CA SER A 114 3.32 -4.42 7.61
C SER A 114 1.85 -3.99 7.81
N GLY A 115 1.08 -4.01 6.72
CA GLY A 115 -0.33 -3.59 6.69
C GLY A 115 -0.60 -2.08 6.90
N LYS A 116 0.42 -1.23 7.05
CA LYS A 116 0.22 0.23 7.20
C LYS A 116 0.36 0.95 5.86
N LYS A 117 -0.45 2.00 5.63
CA LYS A 117 -0.30 2.89 4.47
C LYS A 117 1.02 3.64 4.51
N ILE A 118 1.62 3.94 3.36
CA ILE A 118 2.95 4.56 3.30
C ILE A 118 3.03 5.90 4.04
N LYS A 119 2.02 6.77 3.90
CA LYS A 119 1.94 8.04 4.66
C LYS A 119 1.97 7.84 6.17
N THR A 120 1.36 6.76 6.66
CA THR A 120 1.37 6.40 8.07
C THR A 120 2.75 5.91 8.51
N ARG A 121 3.43 5.12 7.68
CA ARG A 121 4.82 4.67 7.95
C ARG A 121 5.76 5.86 8.07
N VAL A 122 5.66 6.81 7.14
CA VAL A 122 6.43 8.06 7.14
C VAL A 122 6.15 8.88 8.39
N ALA A 123 4.87 9.11 8.72
CA ALA A 123 4.49 9.86 9.91
C ALA A 123 5.00 9.21 11.21
N ILE A 124 4.95 7.88 11.32
CA ILE A 124 5.51 7.15 12.47
C ILE A 124 7.03 7.37 12.55
N SER A 125 7.71 7.35 11.41
CA SER A 125 9.17 7.56 11.35
C SER A 125 9.55 8.95 11.85
N PHE A 126 8.83 10.00 11.43
CA PHE A 126 9.02 11.36 11.97
C PHE A 126 8.72 11.46 13.47
N TYR A 127 7.65 10.80 13.92
CA TYR A 127 7.32 10.77 15.35
C TYR A 127 8.40 10.07 16.17
N LEU A 128 8.96 8.98 15.65
CA LEU A 128 10.03 8.26 16.31
C LEU A 128 11.36 9.01 16.24
N SER A 129 11.67 9.76 15.17
CA SER A 129 12.89 10.59 15.11
C SER A 129 12.89 11.74 16.10
N GLY A 130 11.71 12.21 16.56
CA GLY A 130 11.59 13.20 17.64
C GLY A 130 10.73 14.38 17.33
N TYR A 131 10.04 14.37 16.21
CA TYR A 131 9.09 15.41 15.88
C TYR A 131 7.94 15.36 16.89
N ARG A 132 7.71 16.51 17.54
CA ARG A 132 6.71 16.73 18.58
C ARG A 132 6.03 18.09 18.35
N GLY A 133 4.90 18.31 19.01
CA GLY A 133 4.18 19.60 18.98
C GLY A 133 3.88 20.10 17.57
N ASN A 134 4.26 21.36 17.29
CA ASN A 134 3.98 22.04 16.03
C ASN A 134 4.70 21.40 14.83
N LYS A 135 5.94 20.91 15.03
CA LYS A 135 6.71 20.23 13.98
C LYS A 135 5.97 18.97 13.51
N MET A 136 5.46 18.16 14.44
CA MET A 136 4.68 16.97 14.09
C MET A 136 3.34 17.32 13.45
N ARG A 137 2.62 18.32 13.97
CA ARG A 137 1.35 18.78 13.38
C ARG A 137 1.51 19.22 11.92
N ASN A 138 2.60 19.91 11.60
CA ASN A 138 2.89 20.31 10.22
C ASN A 138 3.10 19.09 9.29
N ILE A 139 3.84 18.07 9.75
CA ILE A 139 4.03 16.83 9.00
C ILE A 139 2.70 16.09 8.80
N LEU A 140 1.87 15.98 9.83
CA LEU A 140 0.57 15.32 9.73
C LEU A 140 -0.37 16.03 8.75
N ARG A 141 -0.37 17.37 8.76
CA ARG A 141 -1.13 18.19 7.80
C ARG A 141 -0.66 17.96 6.38
N LYS A 142 0.65 17.98 6.15
CA LYS A 142 1.30 17.69 4.85
C LYS A 142 0.96 16.29 4.32
N LEU A 143 0.79 15.31 5.21
CA LEU A 143 0.44 13.93 4.86
C LEU A 143 -1.06 13.67 4.83
N HIS A 144 -1.91 14.67 5.06
CA HIS A 144 -3.37 14.53 5.18
C HIS A 144 -3.78 13.44 6.19
N ILE A 145 -3.17 13.44 7.38
CA ILE A 145 -3.46 12.50 8.47
C ILE A 145 -4.13 13.23 9.62
N ASN A 146 -5.27 12.70 10.07
CA ASN A 146 -5.98 13.20 11.25
C ASN A 146 -5.15 12.97 12.52
N GLU A 147 -4.93 14.03 13.30
CA GLU A 147 -4.13 13.99 14.53
C GLU A 147 -4.69 13.02 15.58
N LYS A 148 -6.02 12.96 15.76
CA LYS A 148 -6.67 12.04 16.71
C LYS A 148 -6.40 10.58 16.31
N TYR A 149 -6.50 10.29 15.01
CA TYR A 149 -6.18 8.96 14.48
C TYR A 149 -4.70 8.61 14.67
N PHE A 150 -3.81 9.57 14.40
CA PHE A 150 -2.37 9.37 14.59
C PHE A 150 -2.00 9.10 16.05
N LYS A 151 -2.60 9.81 17.02
CA LYS A 151 -2.41 9.56 18.45
C LYS A 151 -2.75 8.12 18.83
N LYS A 152 -3.86 7.56 18.33
CA LYS A 152 -4.23 6.15 18.55
C LYS A 152 -3.17 5.18 18.01
N ILE A 153 -2.58 5.47 16.84
CA ILE A 153 -1.50 4.66 16.27
C ILE A 153 -0.26 4.73 17.16
N THR A 154 0.18 5.94 17.55
CA THR A 154 1.39 6.12 18.35
C THR A 154 1.28 5.52 19.75
N TYR A 155 0.06 5.48 20.31
CA TYR A 155 -0.20 4.82 21.59
C TYR A 155 0.10 3.32 21.52
N LYS A 156 -0.35 2.65 20.44
CA LYS A 156 -0.13 1.22 20.19
C LYS A 156 1.32 0.86 19.83
N ILE A 157 2.21 1.83 19.64
CA ILE A 157 3.62 1.54 19.36
C ILE A 157 4.26 0.93 20.62
N PRO A 158 4.85 -0.28 20.53
CA PRO A 158 5.56 -0.93 21.63
C PRO A 158 6.66 -0.05 22.25
N ARG A 159 6.84 -0.16 23.57
CA ARG A 159 7.82 0.65 24.33
C ARG A 159 9.25 0.42 23.83
N ASN A 160 9.65 -0.82 23.58
CA ASN A 160 10.97 -1.16 23.03
C ASN A 160 11.31 -0.39 21.75
N ILE A 161 10.34 -0.15 20.86
CA ILE A 161 10.53 0.65 19.63
C ILE A 161 10.63 2.15 19.93
N LYS A 162 9.87 2.64 20.93
CA LYS A 162 9.93 4.06 21.35
C LYS A 162 11.28 4.43 21.97
N TYR A 163 11.86 3.52 22.75
CA TYR A 163 13.10 3.74 23.49
C TYR A 163 14.38 3.30 22.75
N ARG A 164 14.27 2.50 21.68
CA ARG A 164 15.39 2.13 20.79
C ARG A 164 16.17 3.33 20.25
N LYS A 165 15.50 4.48 20.25
CA LYS A 165 16.01 5.80 19.94
C LYS A 165 17.29 6.21 20.69
N ILE A 166 17.58 5.61 21.84
CA ILE A 166 18.78 5.95 22.63
C ILE A 166 20.06 5.41 21.97
N GLU A 167 19.97 4.37 21.15
CA GLU A 167 21.16 3.70 20.58
C GLU A 167 21.56 4.22 19.18
N LEU A 168 20.63 4.86 18.44
CA LEU A 168 20.87 5.33 17.07
C LEU A 168 21.37 6.78 16.97
N THR A 169 21.49 7.46 18.10
CA THR A 169 21.96 8.86 18.22
C THR A 169 23.25 9.00 19.02
N LYS A 170 23.92 7.90 19.35
CA LYS A 170 25.33 7.90 19.79
C LYS A 170 26.23 7.56 18.61
#